data_AF-A0A558GE81-F1
#
_entry.id   AF-A0A558GE81-F1
#
_cell.length_a   1.000
_cell.length_b   1.000
_cell.length_c   1.000
_cell.angle_alpha   90.00
_cell.angle_beta   90.00
_cell.angle_gamma   90.00
#
_symmetry.space_group_name_H-M   'P 1'
#
loop_
_entity.id
_entity.type
_entity.pdbx_description
1 polymer ?
#
loop_
_entity_poly.entity_id
_entity_poly.type
_entity_poly.pdbx_seq_one_letter_code
_entity_poly.pdbx_strand_id
1 'polypeptide(L)'
;RGASAAGCIAVDGPYDDIRDVEGYRERMTDNQAKGMLGIWSLTPGQVVEANTSPLPPKTGSWLLDADGEEVELASEDGVEAYDGDRLSLEATDGGYELRVGGDARELTADELREELLGLTSYVPSMDDIVDSMEEFEAAKEAGRGAIAMTQSATLRIGGTEIDIEKDRMWDEATYQAAMTPISLFQDVYENRPDQHEELEERYGAGVVERAMEVGL
;
A
#
# COMPACT_ATOMS: atom_id res chain seq x y z
N ARG A 1 7.73 18.67 8.95
CA ARG A 1 8.77 19.25 8.04
C ARG A 1 10.04 19.75 8.76
N GLY A 2 9.98 20.34 9.97
CA GLY A 2 11.19 20.77 10.70
C GLY A 2 12.17 19.63 11.02
N ALA A 3 11.66 18.45 11.40
CA ALA A 3 12.48 17.28 11.73
C ALA A 3 13.31 16.79 10.53
N SER A 4 12.69 16.56 9.38
CA SER A 4 13.38 16.11 8.16
C SER A 4 14.49 17.08 7.71
N ALA A 5 14.25 18.40 7.82
CA ALA A 5 15.25 19.41 7.47
C ALA A 5 16.46 19.44 8.42
N ALA A 6 16.31 18.90 9.63
CA ALA A 6 17.34 18.86 10.66
C ALA A 6 17.93 17.45 10.87
N GLY A 7 17.54 16.45 10.05
CA GLY A 7 17.95 15.05 10.25
C GLY A 7 17.40 14.46 11.55
N CYS A 8 16.23 14.89 12.00
CA CYS A 8 15.53 14.37 13.18
C CYS A 8 14.28 13.58 12.77
N ILE A 9 13.77 12.78 13.70
CA ILE A 9 12.52 12.01 13.55
C ILE A 9 11.37 12.81 14.16
N ALA A 10 10.25 12.91 13.44
CA ALA A 10 9.03 13.52 13.95
C ALA A 10 8.18 12.48 14.68
N VAL A 11 7.68 12.82 15.87
CA VAL A 11 6.81 11.98 16.70
C VAL A 11 5.63 12.83 17.18
N ASP A 12 4.41 12.30 17.07
CA ASP A 12 3.21 12.98 17.54
C ASP A 12 3.07 12.94 19.06
N GLY A 13 2.25 13.85 19.61
CA GLY A 13 1.92 13.91 21.02
C GLY A 13 1.05 12.73 21.51
N PRO A 14 0.71 12.74 22.81
CA PRO A 14 -0.12 11.70 23.40
C PRO A 14 -1.57 11.76 22.88
N TYR A 15 -2.14 10.58 22.65
CA TYR A 15 -3.58 10.38 22.45
C TYR A 15 -4.19 9.90 23.77
N ASP A 16 -4.90 10.77 24.48
CA ASP A 16 -5.29 10.59 25.87
C ASP A 16 -6.64 9.88 26.07
N ASP A 17 -7.47 9.75 25.02
CA ASP A 17 -8.61 8.85 25.02
C ASP A 17 -8.17 7.39 24.80
N ILE A 18 -7.53 6.81 25.81
CA ILE A 18 -6.89 5.48 25.74
C ILE A 18 -7.85 4.32 25.43
N ARG A 19 -9.18 4.55 25.40
CA ARG A 19 -10.19 3.54 25.05
C ARG A 19 -10.64 3.65 23.60
N ASP A 20 -10.40 4.78 22.94
CA ASP A 20 -10.72 4.99 21.54
C ASP A 20 -9.59 4.48 20.65
N VAL A 21 -9.62 3.16 20.37
CA VAL A 21 -8.63 2.50 19.51
C VAL A 21 -8.76 2.98 18.06
N GLU A 22 -9.98 3.23 17.59
CA GLU A 22 -10.21 3.63 16.20
C GLU A 22 -9.75 5.06 15.96
N GLY A 23 -10.09 5.99 16.86
CA GLY A 23 -9.56 7.36 16.79
C GLY A 23 -8.03 7.41 16.91
N TYR A 24 -7.40 6.47 17.63
CA TYR A 24 -5.95 6.34 17.66
C TYR A 24 -5.38 5.90 16.30
N ARG A 25 -6.03 4.95 15.61
CA ARG A 25 -5.66 4.52 14.25
C ARG A 25 -5.83 5.63 13.23
N GLU A 26 -6.98 6.31 13.22
CA GLU A 26 -7.24 7.45 12.34
C GLU A 26 -6.19 8.56 12.53
N ARG A 27 -5.81 8.85 13.78
CA ARG A 27 -4.72 9.79 14.07
C ARG A 27 -3.38 9.33 13.50
N MET A 28 -3.04 8.05 13.61
CA MET A 28 -1.80 7.51 13.05
C MET A 28 -1.77 7.62 11.53
N THR A 29 -2.86 7.29 10.83
CA THR A 29 -2.98 7.47 9.38
C THR A 29 -2.80 8.93 8.97
N ASP A 30 -3.43 9.86 9.70
CA ASP A 30 -3.28 11.30 9.47
C ASP A 30 -1.83 11.79 9.70
N ASN A 31 -1.11 11.20 10.66
CA ASN A 31 0.30 11.48 10.94
C ASN A 31 1.23 10.93 9.85
N GLN A 32 0.98 9.70 9.39
CA GLN A 32 1.75 9.03 8.34
C GLN A 32 1.69 9.82 7.03
N ALA A 33 0.50 10.33 6.66
CA ALA A 33 0.33 11.23 5.51
C ALA A 33 1.17 12.52 5.59
N LYS A 34 1.60 12.91 6.80
CA LYS A 34 2.47 14.08 7.04
C LYS A 34 3.96 13.71 7.18
N GLY A 35 4.31 12.43 7.00
CA GLY A 35 5.66 11.90 7.22
C GLY A 35 6.07 11.83 8.69
N MET A 36 5.09 11.70 9.60
CA MET A 36 5.30 11.50 11.04
C MET A 36 4.88 10.07 11.39
N LEU A 37 5.86 9.18 11.46
CA LEU A 37 5.61 7.73 11.59
C LEU A 37 5.55 7.25 13.05
N GLY A 38 6.00 8.06 14.01
CA GLY A 38 5.91 7.76 15.44
C GLY A 38 4.76 8.50 16.11
N ILE A 39 4.14 7.87 17.11
CA ILE A 39 3.12 8.46 17.99
C ILE A 39 3.35 8.03 19.45
N TRP A 40 2.99 8.89 20.40
CA TRP A 40 3.15 8.60 21.81
C TRP A 40 2.06 7.64 22.32
N SER A 41 2.50 6.48 22.83
CA SER A 41 1.64 5.50 23.52
C SER A 41 1.61 5.66 25.04
N LEU A 42 0.43 5.68 25.65
CA LEU A 42 0.22 5.79 27.11
C LEU A 42 -0.06 4.44 27.77
N THR A 43 -0.37 3.41 26.99
CA THR A 43 -0.70 2.07 27.46
C THR A 43 0.02 0.99 26.63
N PRO A 44 0.25 -0.21 27.18
CA PRO A 44 0.78 -1.32 26.39
C PRO A 44 -0.07 -1.66 25.15
N GLY A 45 -1.41 -1.49 25.23
CA GLY A 45 -2.29 -1.68 24.08
C GLY A 45 -2.01 -0.68 22.96
N GLN A 46 -1.85 0.61 23.29
CA GLN A 46 -1.44 1.63 22.31
C GLN A 46 -0.05 1.36 21.73
N VAL A 47 0.86 0.76 22.50
CA VAL A 47 2.19 0.36 22.00
C VAL A 47 2.07 -0.73 20.92
N VAL A 48 1.17 -1.70 21.08
CA VAL A 48 0.90 -2.71 20.03
C VAL A 48 0.35 -2.02 18.79
N GLU A 49 -0.71 -1.22 18.94
CA GLU A 49 -1.33 -0.50 17.81
C GLU A 49 -0.33 0.43 17.08
N ALA A 50 0.51 1.16 17.81
CA ALA A 50 1.50 2.08 17.24
C ALA A 50 2.66 1.37 16.55
N ASN A 51 3.02 0.17 17.00
CA ASN A 51 4.02 -0.65 16.33
C ASN A 51 3.47 -1.30 15.06
N THR A 52 2.18 -1.63 15.03
CA THR A 52 1.56 -2.34 13.90
C THR A 52 1.04 -1.41 12.81
N SER A 53 0.45 -0.27 13.18
CA SER A 53 -0.19 0.67 12.24
C SER A 53 0.70 1.15 11.08
N PRO A 54 1.99 1.47 11.27
CA PRO A 54 2.86 1.92 10.18
C PRO A 54 3.47 0.76 9.37
N LEU A 55 3.24 -0.50 9.75
CA LEU A 55 3.73 -1.65 9.01
C LEU A 55 2.88 -1.90 7.76
N PRO A 56 3.50 -2.41 6.67
CA PRO A 56 2.76 -2.81 5.48
C PRO A 56 1.59 -3.76 5.81
N PRO A 57 0.49 -3.71 5.04
CA PRO A 57 -0.60 -4.66 5.22
C PRO A 57 -0.13 -6.09 4.96
N LYS A 58 -0.91 -7.06 5.47
CA LYS A 58 -0.66 -8.48 5.25
C LYS A 58 -0.81 -8.85 3.78
N THR A 59 -1.84 -8.32 3.14
CA THR A 59 -2.19 -8.53 1.73
C THR A 59 -2.18 -7.19 1.02
N GLY A 60 -1.75 -7.18 -0.24
CA GLY A 60 -1.83 -5.97 -1.04
C GLY A 60 -3.28 -5.72 -1.44
N SER A 61 -3.60 -4.49 -1.75
CA SER A 61 -4.93 -4.10 -2.19
C SER A 61 -4.87 -3.04 -3.28
N TRP A 62 -5.84 -3.09 -4.18
CA TRP A 62 -6.03 -2.08 -5.18
C TRP A 62 -6.99 -1.02 -4.65
N LEU A 63 -6.63 0.24 -4.82
CA LEU A 63 -7.51 1.37 -4.58
C LEU A 63 -7.98 1.92 -5.93
N LEU A 64 -9.19 2.45 -5.94
CA LEU A 64 -9.80 3.14 -7.06
C LEU A 64 -10.23 4.55 -6.62
N ASP A 65 -9.76 5.56 -7.33
CA ASP A 65 -10.25 6.94 -7.20
C ASP A 65 -11.65 7.04 -7.82
N ALA A 66 -12.65 7.12 -6.96
CA ALA A 66 -14.05 7.26 -7.31
C ALA A 66 -14.54 8.68 -6.97
N ASP A 67 -14.28 9.62 -7.89
CA ASP A 67 -14.65 11.05 -7.78
C ASP A 67 -13.92 11.78 -6.63
N GLY A 68 -12.60 11.58 -6.53
CA GLY A 68 -11.73 12.18 -5.53
C GLY A 68 -11.72 11.46 -4.19
N GLU A 69 -12.37 10.30 -4.09
CA GLU A 69 -12.34 9.41 -2.92
C GLU A 69 -11.64 8.11 -3.28
N GLU A 70 -10.58 7.77 -2.55
CA GLU A 70 -9.90 6.48 -2.70
C GLU A 70 -10.72 5.39 -1.99
N VAL A 71 -11.13 4.38 -2.76
CA VAL A 71 -11.91 3.23 -2.28
C VAL A 71 -11.10 1.96 -2.49
N GLU A 72 -10.95 1.15 -1.45
CA GLU A 72 -10.35 -0.19 -1.56
C GLU A 72 -11.28 -1.14 -2.31
N LEU A 73 -10.74 -1.83 -3.32
CA LEU A 73 -11.47 -2.82 -4.10
C LEU A 73 -11.61 -4.14 -3.33
N ALA A 74 -12.75 -4.79 -3.50
CA ALA A 74 -12.98 -6.10 -2.93
C ALA A 74 -12.33 -7.17 -3.81
N SER A 75 -11.39 -7.94 -3.27
CA SER A 75 -10.79 -9.06 -4.01
C SER A 75 -11.66 -10.31 -3.91
N GLU A 76 -12.20 -10.76 -5.05
CA GLU A 76 -13.08 -11.92 -5.17
C GLU A 76 -12.62 -12.83 -6.31
N ASP A 77 -12.18 -14.05 -5.99
CA ASP A 77 -11.72 -15.06 -6.97
C ASP A 77 -10.65 -14.55 -7.96
N GLY A 78 -9.77 -13.65 -7.50
CA GLY A 78 -8.71 -13.04 -8.32
C GLY A 78 -9.16 -11.84 -9.14
N VAL A 79 -10.35 -11.31 -8.87
CA VAL A 79 -10.92 -10.12 -9.50
C VAL A 79 -11.09 -9.03 -8.45
N GLU A 80 -10.64 -7.82 -8.76
CA GLU A 80 -10.74 -6.65 -7.90
C GLU A 80 -12.01 -5.86 -8.24
N ALA A 81 -13.03 -6.01 -7.40
CA ALA A 81 -14.38 -5.52 -7.65
C ALA A 81 -14.66 -4.16 -6.97
N TYR A 82 -15.27 -3.27 -7.73
CA TYR A 82 -15.87 -2.04 -7.22
C TYR A 82 -17.40 -2.17 -7.17
N ASP A 83 -17.97 -2.10 -5.97
CA ASP A 83 -19.42 -2.20 -5.72
C ASP A 83 -20.10 -0.85 -5.43
N GLY A 84 -19.36 0.26 -5.57
CA GLY A 84 -19.92 1.60 -5.34
C GLY A 84 -20.75 2.12 -6.52
N ASP A 85 -21.32 3.32 -6.33
CA ASP A 85 -22.20 3.98 -7.30
C ASP A 85 -21.61 5.24 -7.94
N ARG A 86 -20.44 5.69 -7.46
CA ARG A 86 -19.78 6.91 -7.96
C ARG A 86 -19.03 6.71 -9.25
N LEU A 87 -18.71 5.46 -9.57
CA LEU A 87 -18.08 5.09 -10.82
C LEU A 87 -18.85 3.92 -11.43
N SER A 88 -19.20 4.02 -12.72
CA SER A 88 -19.86 2.94 -13.45
C SER A 88 -19.20 2.71 -14.79
N LEU A 89 -19.19 1.46 -15.22
CA LEU A 89 -18.60 1.04 -16.48
C LEU A 89 -19.53 0.08 -17.21
N GLU A 90 -19.87 0.42 -18.45
CA GLU A 90 -20.74 -0.39 -19.30
C GLU A 90 -20.09 -0.63 -20.66
N ALA A 91 -20.12 -1.87 -21.15
CA ALA A 91 -19.72 -2.19 -22.51
C ALA A 91 -20.78 -1.70 -23.51
N THR A 92 -20.33 -1.08 -24.60
CA THR A 92 -21.19 -0.59 -25.69
C THR A 92 -20.84 -1.29 -27.01
N ASP A 93 -21.64 -1.06 -28.05
CA ASP A 93 -21.36 -1.62 -29.39
C ASP A 93 -20.01 -1.15 -29.98
N GLY A 94 -19.50 0.00 -29.52
CA GLY A 94 -18.29 0.64 -30.04
C GLY A 94 -17.10 0.68 -29.07
N GLY A 95 -17.24 0.17 -27.85
CA GLY A 95 -16.23 0.29 -26.80
C GLY A 95 -16.86 0.23 -25.42
N TYR A 96 -16.64 1.27 -24.63
CA TYR A 96 -17.10 1.35 -23.25
C TYR A 96 -17.61 2.74 -22.92
N GLU A 97 -18.63 2.85 -22.08
CA GLU A 97 -19.02 4.08 -21.42
C GLU A 97 -18.50 4.03 -19.97
N LEU A 98 -17.54 4.89 -19.65
CA LEU A 98 -17.07 5.12 -18.28
C LEU A 98 -17.73 6.39 -17.74
N ARG A 99 -18.36 6.27 -16.57
CA ARG A 99 -18.90 7.41 -15.81
C ARG A 99 -18.17 7.52 -14.48
N VAL A 100 -17.64 8.70 -14.20
CA VAL A 100 -17.04 9.07 -12.91
C VAL A 100 -17.79 10.29 -12.38
N GLY A 101 -18.50 10.13 -11.27
CA GLY A 101 -19.42 11.13 -10.75
C GLY A 101 -20.48 11.52 -11.79
N GLY A 102 -20.46 12.79 -12.19
CA GLY A 102 -21.39 13.34 -13.19
C GLY A 102 -20.91 13.27 -14.64
N ASP A 103 -19.63 12.94 -14.88
CA ASP A 103 -19.01 12.99 -16.19
C ASP A 103 -18.98 11.59 -16.84
N ALA A 104 -19.53 11.48 -18.05
CA ALA A 104 -19.54 10.25 -18.84
C ALA A 104 -18.71 10.42 -20.12
N ARG A 105 -17.94 9.39 -20.47
CA ARG A 105 -17.09 9.35 -21.66
C ARG A 105 -17.23 8.00 -22.36
N GLU A 106 -17.32 8.04 -23.69
CA GLU A 106 -17.15 6.86 -24.52
C GLU A 106 -15.66 6.67 -24.80
N LEU A 107 -15.14 5.48 -24.51
CA LEU A 107 -13.73 5.12 -24.63
C LEU A 107 -13.60 3.83 -25.43
N THR A 108 -12.53 3.74 -26.21
CA THR A 108 -12.06 2.47 -26.74
C THR A 108 -11.44 1.61 -25.64
N ALA A 109 -11.17 0.34 -25.93
CA ALA A 109 -10.55 -0.56 -24.94
C ALA A 109 -9.17 -0.08 -24.45
N ASP A 110 -8.39 0.55 -25.33
CA ASP A 110 -7.04 1.03 -24.97
C ASP A 110 -7.12 2.33 -24.18
N GLU A 111 -7.99 3.27 -24.57
CA GLU A 111 -8.21 4.51 -23.81
C GLU A 111 -8.78 4.21 -22.41
N LEU A 112 -9.64 3.21 -22.29
CA LEU A 112 -10.18 2.78 -21.00
C LEU A 112 -9.10 2.20 -20.09
N ARG A 113 -8.20 1.38 -20.64
CA ARG A 113 -7.06 0.87 -19.87
C ARG A 113 -6.18 2.00 -19.35
N GLU A 114 -5.85 2.98 -20.19
CA GLU A 114 -5.07 4.14 -19.77
C GLU A 114 -5.78 4.96 -18.68
N GLU A 115 -7.10 5.20 -18.83
CA GLU A 115 -7.89 5.94 -17.83
C GLU A 115 -7.93 5.18 -16.49
N LEU A 116 -8.18 3.86 -16.51
CA LEU A 116 -8.22 3.04 -15.30
C LEU A 116 -6.84 2.95 -14.61
N LEU A 117 -5.73 2.96 -15.35
CA LEU A 117 -4.39 3.02 -14.75
C LEU A 117 -4.12 4.34 -14.02
N GLY A 118 -4.75 5.43 -14.47
CA GLY A 118 -4.73 6.72 -13.81
C GLY A 118 -5.61 6.79 -12.57
N LEU A 119 -6.73 6.07 -12.57
CA LEU A 119 -7.69 6.00 -11.46
C LEU A 119 -7.31 4.98 -10.39
N THR A 120 -6.44 4.03 -10.70
CA THR A 120 -6.06 2.97 -9.75
C THR A 120 -4.70 3.21 -9.11
N SER A 121 -4.59 2.87 -7.84
CA SER A 121 -3.34 2.78 -7.10
C SER A 121 -3.23 1.42 -6.41
N TYR A 122 -2.01 0.98 -6.11
CA TYR A 122 -1.77 -0.29 -5.43
C TYR A 122 -1.07 -0.04 -4.10
N VAL A 123 -1.63 -0.58 -3.03
CA VAL A 123 -1.01 -0.61 -1.70
C VAL A 123 -0.34 -1.97 -1.54
N PRO A 124 1.01 -2.04 -1.56
CA PRO A 124 1.71 -3.30 -1.51
C PRO A 124 1.68 -3.92 -0.12
N SER A 125 1.60 -5.25 -0.06
CA SER A 125 1.84 -6.01 1.17
C SER A 125 3.31 -6.00 1.59
N MET A 126 3.57 -6.52 2.80
CA MET A 126 4.93 -6.86 3.21
C MET A 126 5.62 -7.79 2.20
N ASP A 127 4.93 -8.82 1.72
CA ASP A 127 5.50 -9.80 0.80
C ASP A 127 5.82 -9.17 -0.56
N ASP A 128 4.92 -8.33 -1.10
CA ASP A 128 5.15 -7.58 -2.34
C ASP A 128 6.38 -6.67 -2.25
N ILE A 129 6.57 -6.00 -1.10
CA ILE A 129 7.72 -5.13 -0.87
C ILE A 129 9.00 -5.96 -0.85
N VAL A 130 9.02 -7.07 -0.10
CA VAL A 130 10.17 -7.97 0.01
C VAL A 130 10.52 -8.59 -1.34
N ASP A 131 9.54 -9.14 -2.07
CA ASP A 131 9.70 -9.68 -3.43
C ASP A 131 10.35 -8.64 -4.37
N SER A 132 9.80 -7.42 -4.37
CA SER A 132 10.31 -6.34 -5.22
C SER A 132 11.74 -5.95 -4.86
N MET A 133 12.07 -5.94 -3.58
CA MET A 133 13.41 -5.59 -3.10
C MET A 133 14.44 -6.66 -3.46
N GLU A 134 14.12 -7.93 -3.25
CA GLU A 134 14.97 -9.06 -3.65
C GLU A 134 15.20 -9.09 -5.17
N GLU A 135 14.16 -8.84 -5.97
CA GLU A 135 14.30 -8.76 -7.43
C GLU A 135 15.23 -7.60 -7.84
N PHE A 136 15.08 -6.44 -7.22
CA PHE A 136 15.95 -5.29 -7.48
C PHE A 136 17.40 -5.55 -7.05
N GLU A 137 17.64 -6.17 -5.89
CA GLU A 137 18.97 -6.55 -5.41
C GLU A 137 19.66 -7.49 -6.40
N ALA A 138 18.98 -8.54 -6.86
CA ALA A 138 19.50 -9.46 -7.86
C ALA A 138 19.80 -8.77 -9.20
N ALA A 139 18.94 -7.83 -9.62
CA ALA A 139 19.17 -7.04 -10.83
C ALA A 139 20.39 -6.11 -10.69
N LYS A 140 20.56 -5.47 -9.52
CA LYS A 140 21.68 -4.61 -9.18
C LYS A 140 23.00 -5.37 -9.14
N GLU A 141 23.02 -6.56 -8.55
CA GLU A 141 24.18 -7.46 -8.59
C GLU A 141 24.55 -7.88 -10.01
N ALA A 142 23.56 -8.07 -10.88
CA ALA A 142 23.75 -8.33 -12.30
C ALA A 142 24.14 -7.07 -13.11
N GLY A 143 24.33 -5.91 -12.47
CA GLY A 143 24.76 -4.66 -13.09
C GLY A 143 23.64 -3.82 -13.72
N ARG A 144 22.37 -4.09 -13.42
CA ARG A 144 21.22 -3.28 -13.84
C ARG A 144 20.87 -2.27 -12.74
N GLY A 145 21.02 -0.97 -13.03
CA GLY A 145 20.69 0.10 -12.08
C GLY A 145 19.21 0.46 -12.00
N ALA A 146 18.39 -0.05 -12.93
CA ALA A 146 16.94 0.10 -12.91
C ALA A 146 16.26 -1.09 -13.60
N ILE A 147 15.07 -1.46 -13.11
CA ILE A 147 14.19 -2.48 -13.70
C ILE A 147 12.74 -1.96 -13.72
N ALA A 148 11.92 -2.48 -14.62
CA ALA A 148 10.49 -2.30 -14.57
C ALA A 148 9.89 -3.55 -13.94
N MET A 149 9.10 -3.36 -12.88
CA MET A 149 8.27 -4.42 -12.29
C MET A 149 6.82 -4.15 -12.63
N THR A 150 6.12 -5.22 -12.95
CA THR A 150 4.76 -5.17 -13.48
C THR A 150 3.78 -5.71 -12.46
N GLN A 151 2.75 -4.93 -12.16
CA GLN A 151 1.61 -5.33 -11.34
C GLN A 151 0.40 -5.50 -12.25
N SER A 152 -0.27 -6.64 -12.19
CA SER A 152 -1.45 -6.91 -13.03
C SER A 152 -2.64 -7.32 -12.19
N ALA A 153 -3.84 -6.93 -12.63
CA ALA A 153 -5.09 -7.28 -11.99
C ALA A 153 -6.24 -7.25 -12.99
N THR A 154 -7.26 -8.06 -12.75
CA THR A 154 -8.56 -7.95 -13.43
C THR A 154 -9.47 -7.11 -12.57
N LEU A 155 -9.90 -5.94 -13.06
CA LEU A 155 -10.87 -5.09 -12.39
C LEU A 155 -12.28 -5.45 -12.82
N ARG A 156 -13.23 -5.44 -11.89
CA ARG A 156 -14.67 -5.53 -12.17
C ARG A 156 -15.39 -4.28 -11.70
N ILE A 157 -16.02 -3.57 -12.63
CA ILE A 157 -16.78 -2.35 -12.35
C ILE A 157 -18.13 -2.46 -13.05
N GLY A 158 -19.23 -2.37 -12.30
CA GLY A 158 -20.59 -2.46 -12.88
C GLY A 158 -20.86 -3.78 -13.61
N GLY A 159 -20.17 -4.86 -13.24
CA GLY A 159 -20.23 -6.17 -13.91
C GLY A 159 -19.39 -6.29 -15.18
N THR A 160 -18.68 -5.24 -15.60
CA THR A 160 -17.72 -5.29 -16.71
C THR A 160 -16.32 -5.59 -16.17
N GLU A 161 -15.63 -6.56 -16.79
CA GLU A 161 -14.27 -6.98 -16.39
C GLU A 161 -13.20 -6.50 -17.37
N ILE A 162 -12.09 -5.96 -16.84
CA ILE A 162 -10.97 -5.45 -17.63
C ILE A 162 -9.65 -5.75 -16.95
N ASP A 163 -8.69 -6.25 -17.72
CA ASP A 163 -7.32 -6.43 -17.27
C ASP A 163 -6.54 -5.11 -17.34
N ILE A 164 -5.85 -4.79 -16.25
CA ILE A 164 -4.90 -3.70 -16.15
C ILE A 164 -3.51 -4.23 -15.83
N GLU A 165 -2.50 -3.51 -16.32
CA GLU A 165 -1.09 -3.82 -16.13
C GLU A 165 -0.35 -2.52 -15.86
N LYS A 166 0.25 -2.41 -14.68
CA LYS A 166 0.90 -1.21 -14.17
C LYS A 166 2.39 -1.48 -13.96
N ASP A 167 3.19 -0.86 -14.80
CA ASP A 167 4.64 -0.91 -14.68
C ASP A 167 5.12 0.18 -13.72
N ARG A 168 5.94 -0.23 -12.76
CA ARG A 168 6.67 0.69 -11.87
C ARG A 168 8.16 0.51 -12.08
N MET A 169 8.83 1.63 -12.37
CA MET A 169 10.29 1.67 -12.42
C MET A 169 10.85 1.57 -11.00
N TRP A 170 11.76 0.62 -10.83
CA TRP A 170 12.55 0.42 -9.63
C TRP A 170 13.99 0.77 -9.91
N ASP A 171 14.50 1.70 -9.13
CA ASP A 171 15.88 2.15 -9.06
C ASP A 171 16.33 2.21 -7.60
N GLU A 172 17.56 2.65 -7.36
CA GLU A 172 18.08 2.79 -5.99
C GLU A 172 17.21 3.72 -5.13
N ALA A 173 16.62 4.77 -5.70
CA ALA A 173 15.78 5.69 -4.93
C ALA A 173 14.47 5.02 -4.49
N THR A 174 13.86 4.23 -5.37
CA THR A 174 12.65 3.46 -5.08
C THR A 174 12.92 2.38 -4.04
N TYR A 175 14.04 1.68 -4.16
CA TYR A 175 14.51 0.70 -3.19
C TYR A 175 14.72 1.33 -1.80
N GLN A 176 15.42 2.47 -1.72
CA GLN A 176 15.62 3.18 -0.44
C GLN A 176 14.31 3.70 0.18
N ALA A 177 13.32 4.06 -0.65
CA ALA A 177 11.99 4.40 -0.14
C ALA A 177 11.27 3.17 0.44
N ALA A 178 11.33 2.03 -0.25
CA ALA A 178 10.76 0.75 0.20
C ALA A 178 11.45 0.19 1.45
N MET A 179 12.73 0.51 1.69
CA MET A 179 13.44 0.17 2.93
C MET A 179 12.81 0.77 4.19
N THR A 180 12.14 1.93 4.11
CA THR A 180 11.62 2.61 5.32
C THR A 180 10.66 1.73 6.13
N PRO A 181 9.58 1.16 5.55
CA PRO A 181 8.72 0.22 6.28
C PRO A 181 9.43 -1.07 6.71
N ILE A 182 10.40 -1.56 5.94
CA ILE A 182 11.17 -2.78 6.27
C ILE A 182 12.08 -2.53 7.47
N SER A 183 12.82 -1.41 7.51
CA SER A 183 13.65 -1.05 8.66
C SER A 183 12.84 -0.84 9.92
N LEU A 184 11.61 -0.31 9.81
CA LEU A 184 10.71 -0.21 10.96
C LEU A 184 10.27 -1.60 11.45
N PHE A 185 9.91 -2.50 10.53
CA PHE A 185 9.60 -3.88 10.86
C PHE A 185 10.78 -4.57 11.57
N GLN A 186 11.99 -4.43 11.02
CA GLN A 186 13.22 -4.97 11.60
C GLN A 186 13.46 -4.43 13.01
N ASP A 187 13.34 -3.12 13.23
CA ASP A 187 13.51 -2.50 14.55
C ASP A 187 12.48 -3.03 15.57
N VAL A 188 11.21 -3.15 15.15
CA VAL A 188 10.16 -3.74 15.98
C VAL A 188 10.49 -5.19 16.31
N TYR A 189 10.85 -6.00 15.32
CA TYR A 189 11.16 -7.42 15.52
C TYR A 189 12.40 -7.59 16.41
N GLU A 190 13.47 -6.82 16.25
CA GLU A 190 14.66 -6.92 17.09
C GLU A 190 14.40 -6.55 18.55
N ASN A 191 13.53 -5.56 18.79
CA ASN A 191 13.36 -4.98 20.12
C ASN A 191 12.10 -5.45 20.87
N ARG A 192 11.16 -6.12 20.20
CA ARG A 192 9.85 -6.51 20.76
C ARG A 192 9.58 -8.01 20.62
N PRO A 193 10.29 -8.85 21.40
CA PRO A 193 10.04 -10.30 21.42
C PRO A 193 8.62 -10.66 21.86
N ASP A 194 7.95 -9.77 22.59
CA ASP A 194 6.55 -9.95 22.98
C ASP A 194 5.56 -9.82 21.81
N GLN A 195 5.98 -9.33 20.64
CA GLN A 195 5.16 -9.19 19.44
C GLN A 195 5.51 -10.20 18.34
N HIS A 196 6.50 -11.08 18.53
CA HIS A 196 6.95 -12.02 17.50
C HIS A 196 5.85 -12.96 17.02
N GLU A 197 5.14 -13.60 17.94
CA GLU A 197 4.09 -14.57 17.61
C GLU A 197 2.98 -13.91 16.77
N GLU A 198 2.56 -12.70 17.13
CA GLU A 198 1.52 -11.96 16.41
C GLU A 198 1.99 -11.50 15.02
N LEU A 199 3.27 -11.12 14.87
CA LEU A 199 3.85 -10.73 13.59
C LEU A 199 4.03 -11.95 12.65
N GLU A 200 4.46 -13.08 13.18
CA GLU A 200 4.56 -14.35 12.44
C GLU A 200 3.17 -14.88 12.04
N GLU A 201 2.16 -14.74 12.89
CA GLU A 201 0.77 -15.09 12.53
C GLU A 201 0.23 -14.15 11.44
N ARG A 202 0.56 -12.85 11.54
CA ARG A 202 0.14 -11.84 10.57
C ARG A 202 0.73 -12.10 9.20
N TYR A 203 2.06 -12.13 9.08
CA TYR A 203 2.75 -12.16 7.78
C TYR A 203 3.15 -13.57 7.32
N GLY A 204 3.22 -14.54 8.25
CA GLY A 204 3.82 -15.85 8.00
C GLY A 204 5.33 -15.83 8.24
N ALA A 205 5.85 -16.84 8.93
CA ALA A 205 7.26 -16.91 9.32
C ALA A 205 8.24 -16.77 8.13
N GLY A 206 7.89 -17.30 6.95
CA GLY A 206 8.74 -17.15 5.76
C GLY A 206 8.90 -15.71 5.29
N VAL A 207 7.83 -14.89 5.34
CA VAL A 207 7.90 -13.47 4.97
C VAL A 207 8.67 -12.68 6.03
N VAL A 208 8.45 -13.01 7.32
CA VAL A 208 9.20 -12.41 8.44
C VAL A 208 10.71 -12.65 8.27
N GLU A 209 11.12 -13.91 8.05
CA GLU A 209 12.54 -14.26 7.87
C GLU A 209 13.17 -13.49 6.71
N ARG A 210 12.51 -13.45 5.55
CA ARG A 210 12.99 -12.68 4.38
C ARG A 210 13.07 -11.18 4.65
N ALA A 211 12.05 -10.60 5.29
CA ALA A 211 12.05 -9.19 5.66
C ALA A 211 13.19 -8.83 6.63
N MET A 212 13.68 -9.78 7.43
CA MET A 212 14.86 -9.59 8.28
C MET A 212 16.20 -9.68 7.52
N GLU A 213 16.22 -10.22 6.30
CA GLU A 213 17.43 -10.36 5.47
C GLU A 213 17.60 -9.25 4.44
N VAL A 214 16.50 -8.71 3.90
CA VAL A 214 16.53 -7.66 2.87
C VAL A 214 17.21 -6.38 3.37
N GLY A 215 18.08 -5.80 2.54
CA GLY A 215 18.78 -4.54 2.83
C GLY A 215 20.02 -4.62 3.72
N LEU A 216 20.52 -5.81 4.03
CA LEU A 216 21.78 -6.06 4.74
C LEU A 216 23.01 -6.04 3.81
#